data_AF-A0A4R1AMS3-F1
#
_entry.id   AF-A0A4R1AMS3-F1
#
_cell.length_a   1.000
_cell.length_b   1.000
_cell.length_c   1.000
_cell.angle_alpha   90.00
_cell.angle_beta   90.00
_cell.angle_gamma   90.00
#
_symmetry.space_group_name_H-M   'P 1'
#
loop_
_entity.id
_entity.type
_entity.pdbx_description
1 polymer ?
#
loop_
_entity_poly.entity_id
_entity_poly.type
_entity_poly.pdbx_seq_one_letter_code
_entity_poly.pdbx_strand_id
1 'polypeptide(L)'
;MNFPHNKLVFLFLCGKQLISIVLILLSNKRKVDIMAEIYVYHVVTEKPMKLGQIIIFDNNHYNGVYHRVMACKDILDGNMPKDNFTKFINSNLEYWKVRAYRELALEKVRKEKYPNYPSRMSCLYTSKTLLDAEMWANSFINSGRNVYQIVRLRADGRVFDGDAYNVFDGTDNAEENERNAIRYWSNKPNKSVKEQLIETLVAGNIEVVEIVKEFPQTGVFQ
;
A
#
# COMPACT_ATOMS: atom_id res chain seq x y z
N MET A 1 -26.21 -51.05 -4.38
CA MET A 1 -26.13 -51.42 -5.82
C MET A 1 -26.58 -50.24 -6.66
N ASN A 2 -26.33 -50.27 -7.97
CA ASN A 2 -26.23 -49.07 -8.83
C ASN A 2 -27.56 -48.41 -9.28
N PHE A 3 -27.44 -47.13 -9.62
CA PHE A 3 -28.05 -46.31 -10.71
C PHE A 3 -28.69 -47.06 -11.92
N PRO A 4 -29.48 -46.42 -12.83
CA PRO A 4 -29.47 -44.99 -13.23
C PRO A 4 -30.90 -44.36 -13.44
N HIS A 5 -31.19 -43.24 -14.13
CA HIS A 5 -30.45 -42.22 -14.93
C HIS A 5 -31.22 -40.87 -14.95
N ASN A 6 -30.59 -39.77 -15.39
CA ASN A 6 -31.25 -38.48 -15.71
C ASN A 6 -31.74 -38.44 -17.17
N LYS A 7 -32.87 -37.75 -17.45
CA LYS A 7 -33.30 -37.47 -18.84
C LYS A 7 -32.61 -36.22 -19.41
N LEU A 8 -31.98 -36.39 -20.56
CA LEU A 8 -31.39 -35.32 -21.37
C LEU A 8 -32.37 -34.95 -22.50
N VAL A 9 -32.65 -33.66 -22.71
CA VAL A 9 -33.41 -33.20 -23.89
C VAL A 9 -32.42 -32.88 -25.00
N PHE A 10 -32.56 -33.56 -26.14
CA PHE A 10 -31.75 -33.31 -27.33
C PHE A 10 -32.37 -32.18 -28.18
N LEU A 11 -31.60 -31.15 -28.48
CA LEU A 11 -31.85 -30.26 -29.62
C LEU A 11 -30.78 -30.51 -30.68
N PHE A 12 -31.21 -30.83 -31.90
CA PHE A 12 -30.32 -31.03 -33.06
C PHE A 12 -29.86 -29.67 -33.61
N LEU A 13 -28.55 -29.38 -33.58
CA LEU A 13 -27.95 -28.34 -34.41
C LEU A 13 -26.59 -28.77 -34.99
N CYS A 14 -26.34 -28.27 -36.20
CA CYS A 14 -25.35 -28.72 -37.18
C CYS A 14 -23.93 -28.98 -36.65
N GLY A 15 -23.31 -30.06 -37.14
CA GLY A 15 -21.98 -30.51 -36.73
C GLY A 15 -20.84 -29.60 -37.20
N LYS A 16 -20.29 -28.81 -36.28
CA LYS A 16 -18.85 -28.43 -36.18
C LYS A 16 -18.52 -27.59 -34.94
N GLN A 17 -19.52 -27.07 -34.22
CA GLN A 17 -19.32 -26.07 -33.15
C GLN A 17 -19.32 -26.62 -31.71
N LEU A 18 -19.75 -27.87 -31.49
CA LEU A 18 -19.85 -28.45 -30.13
C LEU A 18 -18.50 -28.83 -29.48
N ILE A 19 -17.44 -29.10 -30.26
CA ILE A 19 -16.15 -29.53 -29.70
C ILE A 19 -15.47 -28.40 -28.90
N SER A 20 -15.65 -27.14 -29.32
CA SER A 20 -15.09 -25.99 -28.59
C SER A 20 -15.74 -25.77 -27.23
N ILE A 21 -17.05 -26.01 -27.08
CA ILE A 21 -17.80 -25.69 -25.86
C ILE A 21 -17.39 -26.61 -24.69
N VAL A 22 -17.12 -27.89 -24.96
CA VAL A 22 -16.67 -28.85 -23.92
C VAL A 22 -15.25 -28.52 -23.45
N LEU A 23 -14.36 -28.06 -24.35
CA LEU A 23 -13.02 -27.60 -23.96
C LEU A 23 -13.06 -26.30 -23.15
N ILE A 24 -13.94 -25.36 -23.50
CA ILE A 24 -14.12 -24.10 -22.76
C ILE A 24 -14.65 -24.34 -21.34
N LEU A 25 -15.58 -25.27 -21.16
CA LEU A 25 -16.13 -25.60 -19.83
C LEU A 25 -15.14 -26.34 -18.92
N LEU A 26 -14.18 -27.09 -19.47
CA LEU A 26 -13.11 -27.73 -18.69
C LEU A 26 -11.90 -26.80 -18.44
N SER A 27 -11.71 -25.77 -19.26
CA SER A 27 -10.71 -24.71 -19.03
C SER A 27 -11.13 -23.72 -17.92
N ASN A 28 -12.42 -23.69 -17.57
CA ASN A 28 -12.95 -22.77 -16.55
C ASN A 28 -12.80 -23.29 -15.10
N LYS A 29 -11.85 -24.19 -14.86
CA LYS A 29 -11.24 -24.31 -13.52
C LYS A 29 -10.52 -22.98 -13.24
N ARG A 30 -11.17 -22.12 -12.45
CA ARG A 30 -10.57 -20.93 -11.86
C ARG A 30 -9.11 -21.24 -11.49
N LYS A 31 -8.16 -20.61 -12.19
CA LYS A 31 -6.87 -20.31 -11.58
C LYS A 31 -7.20 -19.43 -10.39
N VAL A 32 -7.32 -20.06 -9.22
CA VAL A 32 -6.96 -19.38 -7.99
C VAL A 32 -5.46 -19.20 -8.13
N ASP A 33 -5.04 -18.05 -8.65
CA ASP A 33 -3.65 -17.65 -8.52
C ASP A 33 -3.41 -17.53 -7.02
N ILE A 34 -2.73 -18.53 -6.47
CA ILE A 34 -2.34 -18.57 -5.06
C ILE A 34 -1.24 -17.51 -4.92
N MET A 35 -1.66 -16.26 -4.74
CA MET A 35 -0.77 -15.19 -4.32
C MET A 35 -0.14 -15.63 -3.00
N ALA A 36 1.18 -15.68 -2.95
CA ALA A 36 1.90 -16.16 -1.78
C ALA A 36 1.58 -15.26 -0.59
N GLU A 37 1.18 -15.86 0.55
CA GLU A 37 0.90 -15.10 1.76
C GLU A 37 2.15 -14.30 2.18
N ILE A 38 1.99 -12.99 2.32
CA ILE A 38 3.08 -12.08 2.65
C ILE A 38 3.03 -11.79 4.15
N TYR A 39 4.13 -12.06 4.86
CA TYR A 39 4.27 -11.71 6.27
C TYR A 39 5.22 -10.52 6.44
N VAL A 40 4.75 -9.49 7.16
CA VAL A 40 5.50 -8.25 7.44
C VAL A 40 5.24 -7.78 8.87
N TYR A 41 6.00 -6.80 9.33
CA TYR A 41 5.86 -6.16 10.63
C TYR A 41 5.45 -4.70 10.47
N HIS A 42 4.61 -4.19 11.36
CA HIS A 42 4.15 -2.79 11.33
C HIS A 42 4.26 -2.13 12.69
N VAL A 43 4.80 -0.91 12.71
CA VAL A 43 4.91 -0.05 13.89
C VAL A 43 3.65 0.80 14.02
N VAL A 44 2.81 0.45 14.98
CA VAL A 44 1.52 1.10 15.22
C VAL A 44 1.73 2.43 15.95
N THR A 45 1.34 3.55 15.33
CA THR A 45 1.58 4.92 15.88
C THR A 45 0.33 5.81 16.01
N GLU A 46 -0.82 5.40 15.48
CA GLU A 46 -2.06 6.21 15.57
C GLU A 46 -3.02 5.71 16.66
N LYS A 47 -3.33 4.41 16.66
CA LYS A 47 -4.21 3.75 17.64
C LYS A 47 -3.83 2.26 17.73
N PRO A 48 -3.93 1.61 18.90
CA PRO A 48 -3.69 0.18 19.04
C PRO A 48 -4.51 -0.66 18.06
N MET A 49 -3.89 -1.70 17.52
CA MET A 49 -4.52 -2.71 16.68
C MET A 49 -4.94 -3.92 17.52
N LYS A 50 -5.89 -4.71 17.00
CA LYS A 50 -6.39 -5.93 17.64
C LYS A 50 -5.99 -7.17 16.84
N LEU A 51 -5.76 -8.29 17.51
CA LEU A 51 -5.59 -9.58 16.87
C LEU A 51 -6.81 -9.92 16.00
N GLY A 52 -6.60 -10.42 14.78
CA GLY A 52 -7.66 -10.69 13.79
C GLY A 52 -8.26 -9.42 13.14
N GLN A 53 -7.74 -8.22 13.43
CA GLN A 53 -8.18 -7.00 12.75
C GLN A 53 -7.77 -7.05 11.27
N ILE A 54 -8.74 -6.84 10.38
CA ILE A 54 -8.52 -6.67 8.95
C ILE A 54 -8.38 -5.18 8.61
N ILE A 55 -7.38 -4.85 7.80
CA ILE A 55 -7.14 -3.54 7.18
C ILE A 55 -7.16 -3.78 5.67
N ILE A 56 -7.87 -2.94 4.92
CA ILE A 56 -8.02 -3.06 3.47
C ILE A 56 -7.34 -1.87 2.81
N PHE A 57 -6.42 -2.15 1.89
CA PHE A 57 -5.84 -1.16 0.97
C PHE A 57 -6.03 -1.65 -0.47
N ASP A 58 -7.05 -1.10 -1.13
CA ASP A 58 -7.39 -1.35 -2.53
C ASP A 58 -7.40 -0.02 -3.32
N ASN A 59 -8.06 0.05 -4.48
CA ASN A 59 -8.11 1.28 -5.27
C ASN A 59 -9.00 2.39 -4.65
N ASN A 60 -9.77 2.09 -3.60
CA ASN A 60 -10.79 2.96 -3.00
C ASN A 60 -10.49 3.34 -1.53
N HIS A 61 -9.72 2.53 -0.81
CA HIS A 61 -9.34 2.77 0.58
C HIS A 61 -8.00 3.51 0.66
N TYR A 62 -8.03 4.81 0.93
CA TYR A 62 -6.83 5.64 0.96
C TYR A 62 -6.24 5.80 2.37
N ASN A 63 -4.93 6.05 2.45
CA ASN A 63 -4.22 6.27 3.71
C ASN A 63 -4.08 7.77 4.06
N GLY A 64 -3.54 8.08 5.24
CA GLY A 64 -3.30 9.46 5.67
C GLY A 64 -2.37 10.28 4.77
N VAL A 65 -1.52 9.65 3.94
CA VAL A 65 -0.69 10.36 2.96
C VAL A 65 -1.59 10.94 1.86
N TYR A 66 -2.49 10.14 1.28
CA TYR A 66 -3.45 10.59 0.27
C TYR A 66 -4.23 11.83 0.73
N HIS A 67 -4.83 11.78 1.92
CA HIS A 67 -5.66 12.89 2.40
C HIS A 67 -4.87 14.21 2.50
N ARG A 68 -3.60 14.15 2.94
CA ARG A 68 -2.72 15.33 3.00
C ARG A 68 -2.29 15.81 1.61
N VAL A 69 -1.96 14.89 0.70
CA VAL A 69 -1.60 15.19 -0.70
C VAL A 69 -2.76 15.86 -1.43
N MET A 70 -3.97 15.30 -1.32
CA MET A 70 -5.15 15.84 -2.00
C MET A 70 -5.63 17.17 -1.40
N ALA A 71 -5.58 17.33 -0.08
CA ALA A 71 -5.87 18.62 0.56
C ALA A 71 -4.86 19.70 0.15
N CYS A 72 -3.57 19.36 0.07
CA CYS A 72 -2.55 20.28 -0.41
C CYS A 72 -2.75 20.63 -1.89
N LYS A 73 -3.06 19.64 -2.74
CA LYS A 73 -3.37 19.86 -4.16
C LYS A 73 -4.58 20.78 -4.35
N ASP A 74 -5.67 20.57 -3.62
CA ASP A 74 -6.88 21.40 -3.70
C ASP A 74 -6.57 22.89 -3.43
N ILE A 75 -5.73 23.16 -2.42
CA ILE A 75 -5.26 24.51 -2.08
C ILE A 75 -4.37 25.08 -3.19
N LEU A 76 -3.44 24.28 -3.74
CA LEU A 76 -2.56 24.69 -4.85
C LEU A 76 -3.32 24.93 -6.16
N ASP A 77 -4.46 24.26 -6.37
CA ASP A 77 -5.39 24.50 -7.48
C ASP A 77 -6.22 25.80 -7.28
N GLY A 78 -6.06 26.49 -6.14
CA GLY A 78 -6.69 27.77 -5.83
C GLY A 78 -7.91 27.70 -4.90
N ASN A 79 -8.25 26.54 -4.35
CA ASN A 79 -9.40 26.41 -3.44
C ASN A 79 -9.06 26.86 -2.00
N MET A 80 -9.96 27.63 -1.40
CA MET A 80 -9.78 28.11 -0.02
C MET A 80 -9.95 26.98 1.02
N PRO A 81 -9.12 26.91 2.07
CA PRO A 81 -9.28 25.96 3.18
C PRO A 81 -10.63 26.09 3.90
N LYS A 82 -11.32 24.97 4.13
CA LYS A 82 -12.73 24.95 4.60
C LYS A 82 -12.89 24.46 6.03
N ASP A 83 -12.00 23.58 6.47
CA ASP A 83 -12.05 22.89 7.77
C ASP A 83 -10.70 22.97 8.51
N ASN A 84 -10.62 22.40 9.72
CA ASN A 84 -9.41 22.45 10.53
C ASN A 84 -8.23 21.67 9.90
N PHE A 85 -8.50 20.63 9.13
CA PHE A 85 -7.46 19.82 8.49
C PHE A 85 -6.82 20.55 7.31
N THR A 86 -7.64 21.07 6.39
CA THR A 86 -7.20 21.92 5.28
C THR A 86 -6.53 23.21 5.76
N LYS A 87 -7.01 23.82 6.86
CA LYS A 87 -6.31 24.96 7.51
C LYS A 87 -4.94 24.58 8.06
N PHE A 88 -4.81 23.42 8.69
CA PHE A 88 -3.52 22.89 9.16
C PHE A 88 -2.56 22.66 7.98
N ILE A 89 -3.02 22.08 6.86
CA ILE A 89 -2.21 21.97 5.64
C ILE A 89 -1.79 23.36 5.14
N ASN A 90 -2.73 24.30 5.05
CA ASN A 90 -2.44 25.66 4.58
C ASN A 90 -1.43 26.42 5.45
N SER A 91 -1.44 26.21 6.78
CA SER A 91 -0.53 26.90 7.72
C SER A 91 0.96 26.59 7.49
N ASN A 92 1.28 25.54 6.73
CA ASN A 92 2.65 25.23 6.31
C ASN A 92 2.66 24.70 4.87
N LEU A 93 2.05 25.47 3.96
CA LEU A 93 1.80 25.01 2.58
C LEU A 93 3.08 24.59 1.85
N GLU A 94 4.19 25.32 2.00
CA GLU A 94 5.47 24.97 1.35
C GLU A 94 6.03 23.62 1.83
N TYR A 95 5.91 23.31 3.13
CA TYR A 95 6.25 21.97 3.63
C TYR A 95 5.39 20.91 2.94
N TRP A 96 4.08 21.10 2.82
CA TRP A 96 3.22 20.09 2.22
C TRP A 96 3.36 19.99 0.68
N LYS A 97 3.57 21.12 -0.01
CA LYS A 97 3.71 21.26 -1.46
C LYS A 97 4.74 20.29 -2.03
N VAL A 98 5.96 20.29 -1.48
CA VAL A 98 7.05 19.42 -1.98
C VAL A 98 6.78 17.93 -1.76
N ARG A 99 6.05 17.56 -0.69
CA ARG A 99 5.61 16.16 -0.50
C ARG A 99 4.41 15.82 -1.40
N ALA A 100 3.51 16.76 -1.66
CA ALA A 100 2.39 16.55 -2.59
C ALA A 100 2.88 16.27 -4.01
N TYR A 101 3.79 17.10 -4.54
CA TYR A 101 4.38 16.89 -5.87
C TYR A 101 5.15 15.57 -5.99
N ARG A 102 5.89 15.19 -4.95
CA ARG A 102 6.55 13.88 -4.85
C ARG A 102 5.55 12.73 -4.98
N GLU A 103 4.53 12.67 -4.14
CA GLU A 103 3.58 11.55 -4.12
C GLU A 103 2.69 11.51 -5.38
N LEU A 104 2.34 12.67 -5.95
CA LEU A 104 1.65 12.76 -7.25
C LEU A 104 2.50 12.23 -8.41
N ALA A 105 3.79 12.57 -8.47
CA ALA A 105 4.70 12.05 -9.50
C ALA A 105 4.99 10.55 -9.31
N LEU A 106 5.16 10.10 -8.05
CA LEU A 106 5.29 8.68 -7.73
C LEU A 106 4.06 7.90 -8.18
N GLU A 107 2.84 8.38 -7.91
CA GLU A 107 1.62 7.68 -8.31
C GLU A 107 1.39 7.71 -9.83
N LYS A 108 1.72 8.80 -10.53
CA LYS A 108 1.72 8.87 -12.01
C LYS A 108 2.61 7.76 -12.59
N VAL A 109 3.89 7.75 -12.22
CA VAL A 109 4.86 6.76 -12.72
C VAL A 109 4.47 5.34 -12.34
N ARG A 110 3.92 5.13 -11.14
CA ARG A 110 3.43 3.82 -10.71
C ARG A 110 2.31 3.32 -11.64
N LYS A 111 1.29 4.14 -11.90
CA LYS A 111 0.17 3.77 -12.80
C LYS A 111 0.65 3.45 -14.21
N GLU A 112 1.57 4.24 -14.75
CA GLU A 112 2.05 4.11 -16.13
C GLU A 112 3.04 2.96 -16.34
N LYS A 113 3.98 2.75 -15.41
CA LYS A 113 5.19 1.91 -15.62
C LYS A 113 5.31 0.75 -14.63
N TYR A 114 4.64 0.83 -13.47
CA TYR A 114 4.69 -0.18 -12.40
C TYR A 114 3.29 -0.52 -11.83
N PRO A 115 2.28 -0.82 -12.67
CA PRO A 115 0.88 -0.90 -12.24
C PRO A 115 0.62 -2.04 -11.23
N ASN A 116 1.56 -2.98 -11.08
CA ASN A 116 1.50 -4.11 -10.14
C ASN A 116 2.04 -3.78 -8.74
N TYR A 117 2.69 -2.63 -8.52
CA TYR A 117 3.10 -2.20 -7.18
C TYR A 117 1.95 -1.51 -6.43
N PRO A 118 1.91 -1.58 -5.09
CA PRO A 118 0.94 -0.86 -4.26
C PRO A 118 1.13 0.66 -4.38
N SER A 119 0.06 1.43 -4.23
CA SER A 119 0.16 2.90 -4.22
C SER A 119 0.67 3.38 -2.86
N ARG A 120 1.60 4.33 -2.82
CA ARG A 120 2.00 5.01 -1.57
C ARG A 120 0.85 5.74 -0.89
N MET A 121 -0.19 6.07 -1.65
CA MET A 121 -1.43 6.70 -1.18
C MET A 121 -2.54 5.69 -0.83
N SER A 122 -2.36 4.40 -1.16
CA SER A 122 -3.20 3.27 -0.74
C SER A 122 -2.31 2.04 -0.46
N CYS A 123 -1.65 2.11 0.68
CA CYS A 123 -0.87 1.01 1.25
C CYS A 123 -0.70 1.23 2.75
N LEU A 124 -0.32 0.15 3.44
CA LEU A 124 0.30 0.20 4.75
C LEU A 124 1.82 0.24 4.59
N TYR A 125 2.48 1.04 5.43
CA TYR A 125 3.93 1.13 5.53
C TYR A 125 4.43 0.13 6.57
N THR A 126 5.33 -0.75 6.18
CA THR A 126 5.72 -1.95 6.95
C THR A 126 7.22 -2.24 6.80
N SER A 127 7.68 -3.25 7.52
CA SER A 127 9.05 -3.78 7.47
C SER A 127 9.04 -5.28 7.21
N LYS A 128 10.02 -5.79 6.46
CA LYS A 128 10.18 -7.23 6.24
C LYS A 128 10.61 -7.99 7.49
N THR A 129 11.49 -7.41 8.31
CA THR A 129 11.98 -8.06 9.53
C THR A 129 11.48 -7.36 10.78
N LEU A 130 11.47 -8.10 11.90
CA LEU A 130 11.19 -7.53 13.21
C LEU A 130 12.28 -6.53 13.62
N LEU A 131 13.54 -6.79 13.27
CA LEU A 131 14.67 -5.90 13.57
C LEU A 131 14.47 -4.51 12.94
N ASP A 132 14.10 -4.47 11.65
CA ASP A 132 13.78 -3.22 10.95
C ASP A 132 12.60 -2.48 11.62
N ALA A 133 11.56 -3.21 12.04
CA ALA A 133 10.42 -2.63 12.74
C ALA A 133 10.80 -2.07 14.12
N GLU A 134 11.70 -2.72 14.86
CA GLU A 134 12.23 -2.20 16.11
C GLU A 134 13.12 -0.96 15.90
N MET A 135 13.92 -0.92 14.82
CA MET A 135 14.67 0.28 14.43
C MET A 135 13.74 1.45 14.12
N TRP A 136 12.66 1.22 13.37
CA TRP A 136 11.63 2.24 13.09
C TRP A 136 10.89 2.68 14.37
N ALA A 137 10.51 1.76 15.25
CA ALA A 137 9.88 2.09 16.53
C ALA A 137 10.78 2.96 17.41
N ASN A 138 12.06 2.61 17.54
CA ASN A 138 13.05 3.41 18.28
C ASN A 138 13.24 4.80 17.65
N SER A 139 13.29 4.90 16.31
CA SER A 139 13.36 6.18 15.61
C SER A 139 12.13 7.05 15.88
N PHE A 140 10.93 6.47 15.90
CA PHE A 140 9.70 7.19 16.20
C PHE A 140 9.64 7.68 17.65
N ILE A 141 9.98 6.82 18.63
CA ILE A 141 10.07 7.18 20.05
C ILE A 141 11.08 8.32 20.27
N ASN A 142 12.28 8.21 19.68
CA ASN A 142 13.33 9.23 19.79
C ASN A 142 12.95 10.57 19.12
N SER A 143 12.00 10.55 18.17
CA SER A 143 11.43 11.76 17.56
C SER A 143 10.19 12.32 18.29
N GLY A 144 9.85 11.77 19.47
CA GLY A 144 8.70 12.18 20.27
C GLY A 144 7.35 11.72 19.72
N ARG A 145 7.32 10.71 18.83
CA ARG A 145 6.08 10.12 18.32
C ARG A 145 5.64 8.97 19.23
N ASN A 146 4.35 8.94 19.56
CA ASN A 146 3.75 7.80 20.24
C ASN A 146 3.89 6.53 19.38
N VAL A 147 4.35 5.45 20.01
CA VAL A 147 4.30 4.10 19.48
C VAL A 147 3.45 3.28 20.44
N TYR A 148 2.52 2.51 19.90
CA TYR A 148 1.62 1.65 20.67
C TYR A 148 2.12 0.21 20.67
N GLN A 149 2.41 -0.33 19.48
CA GLN A 149 2.69 -1.75 19.28
C GLN A 149 3.63 -1.96 18.08
N ILE A 150 4.33 -3.10 18.05
CA ILE A 150 4.73 -3.75 16.81
C ILE A 150 3.82 -4.96 16.63
N VAL A 151 3.21 -5.06 15.45
CA VAL A 151 2.35 -6.19 15.07
C VAL A 151 2.93 -6.94 13.88
N ARG A 152 2.71 -8.25 13.83
CA ARG A 152 2.93 -9.06 12.64
C ARG A 152 1.64 -9.11 11.83
N LEU A 153 1.78 -8.92 10.54
CA LEU A 153 0.69 -8.88 9.58
C LEU A 153 0.81 -10.02 8.58
N ARG A 154 -0.34 -10.51 8.11
CA ARG A 154 -0.49 -11.38 6.95
C ARG A 154 -1.23 -10.61 5.87
N ALA A 155 -0.71 -10.58 4.65
CA ALA A 155 -1.34 -9.90 3.53
C ALA A 155 -1.46 -10.81 2.29
N ASP A 156 -2.53 -10.61 1.52
CA ASP A 156 -2.83 -11.37 0.29
C ASP A 156 -2.53 -10.62 -1.01
N GLY A 157 -2.17 -9.33 -0.92
CA GLY A 157 -2.07 -8.45 -2.08
C GLY A 157 -0.65 -8.11 -2.50
N ARG A 158 -0.46 -6.86 -2.93
CA ARG A 158 0.77 -6.40 -3.61
C ARG A 158 1.77 -5.86 -2.60
N VAL A 159 3.04 -6.22 -2.78
CA VAL A 159 4.19 -5.71 -2.02
C VAL A 159 5.16 -4.97 -2.92
N PHE A 160 5.84 -3.96 -2.36
CA PHE A 160 7.02 -3.34 -2.95
C PHE A 160 7.98 -2.92 -1.85
N ASP A 161 9.25 -3.29 -1.98
CA ASP A 161 10.32 -2.82 -1.11
C ASP A 161 11.02 -1.65 -1.79
N GLY A 162 10.89 -0.44 -1.23
CA GLY A 162 11.60 0.74 -1.69
C GLY A 162 12.78 1.07 -0.79
N ASP A 163 13.87 1.59 -1.36
CA ASP A 163 14.91 2.25 -0.57
C ASP A 163 14.44 3.67 -0.22
N ALA A 164 14.22 3.93 1.08
CA ALA A 164 13.74 5.21 1.60
C ALA A 164 14.69 6.37 1.25
N TYR A 165 15.99 6.11 1.02
CA TYR A 165 16.94 7.14 0.58
C TYR A 165 16.78 7.56 -0.90
N ASN A 166 15.94 6.88 -1.68
CA ASN A 166 15.52 7.34 -3.01
C ASN A 166 14.21 8.17 -2.98
N VAL A 167 13.57 8.34 -1.81
CA VAL A 167 12.42 9.26 -1.66
C VAL A 167 12.95 10.70 -1.70
N PHE A 168 12.50 11.45 -2.70
CA PHE A 168 12.97 12.80 -3.04
C PHE A 168 11.94 13.85 -2.62
N ASP A 169 12.33 15.07 -2.29
CA ASP A 169 11.36 16.17 -2.21
C ASP A 169 11.02 16.71 -3.61
N GLY A 170 9.72 16.90 -3.88
CA GLY A 170 9.23 17.31 -5.18
C GLY A 170 9.41 18.80 -5.44
N THR A 171 9.72 19.16 -6.68
CA THR A 171 9.93 20.55 -7.12
C THR A 171 8.78 21.01 -8.03
N ASP A 172 8.74 22.28 -8.41
CA ASP A 172 7.81 22.76 -9.46
C ASP A 172 8.14 22.16 -10.86
N ASN A 173 9.25 21.43 -11.02
CA ASN A 173 9.62 20.76 -12.27
C ASN A 173 9.05 19.34 -12.34
N ALA A 174 7.97 19.18 -13.12
CA ALA A 174 7.30 17.89 -13.31
C ALA A 174 8.19 16.80 -13.93
N GLU A 175 9.10 17.14 -14.87
CA GLU A 175 10.00 16.17 -15.50
C GLU A 175 11.07 15.66 -14.52
N GLU A 176 11.56 16.53 -13.65
CA GLU A 176 12.47 16.14 -12.56
C GLU A 176 11.79 15.19 -11.58
N ASN A 177 10.58 15.53 -11.15
CA ASN A 177 9.79 14.67 -10.27
C ASN A 177 9.52 13.30 -10.91
N GLU A 178 9.21 13.27 -12.22
CA GLU A 178 9.01 12.00 -12.94
C GLU A 178 10.31 11.17 -13.01
N ARG A 179 11.45 11.78 -13.33
CA ARG A 179 12.76 11.09 -13.34
C ARG A 179 13.12 10.52 -11.97
N ASN A 180 12.86 11.26 -10.89
CA ASN A 180 13.12 10.78 -9.53
C ASN A 180 12.12 9.68 -9.10
N ALA A 181 10.85 9.78 -9.51
CA ALA A 181 9.85 8.73 -9.29
C ALA A 181 10.19 7.42 -10.02
N ILE A 182 10.66 7.50 -11.28
CA ILE A 182 11.18 6.33 -12.01
C ILE A 182 12.37 5.72 -11.27
N ARG A 183 13.27 6.54 -10.71
CA ARG A 183 14.41 6.05 -9.93
C ARG A 183 13.98 5.23 -8.70
N TYR A 184 13.00 5.74 -7.94
CA TYR A 184 12.45 5.05 -6.77
C TYR A 184 11.83 3.70 -7.17
N TRP A 185 10.86 3.70 -8.10
CA TRP A 185 10.16 2.46 -8.48
C TRP A 185 11.04 1.43 -9.20
N SER A 186 12.13 1.86 -9.84
CA SER A 186 13.11 0.93 -10.44
C SER A 186 14.20 0.44 -9.47
N ASN A 187 14.10 0.76 -8.18
CA ASN A 187 15.06 0.39 -7.13
C ASN A 187 16.53 0.58 -7.55
N LYS A 188 16.84 1.74 -8.17
CA LYS A 188 18.24 2.11 -8.41
C LYS A 188 18.96 2.25 -7.05
N PRO A 189 20.26 1.92 -6.97
CA PRO A 189 21.06 2.19 -5.77
C PRO A 189 20.84 3.62 -5.28
N ASN A 190 20.73 3.85 -3.96
CA ASN A 190 20.57 5.21 -3.46
C ASN A 190 21.81 6.07 -3.82
N LYS A 191 21.66 7.39 -3.76
CA LYS A 191 22.75 8.34 -4.09
C LYS A 191 23.77 8.50 -2.95
N SER A 192 23.57 7.81 -1.82
CA SER A 192 24.45 7.86 -0.65
C SER A 192 25.43 6.69 -0.67
N VAL A 193 26.41 6.73 0.23
CA VAL A 193 27.26 5.57 0.58
C VAL A 193 26.67 4.74 1.72
N LYS A 194 25.40 5.00 2.09
CA LYS A 194 24.68 4.30 3.15
C LYS A 194 24.03 3.04 2.63
N GLU A 195 23.98 2.03 3.49
CA GLU A 195 23.14 0.85 3.30
C GLU A 195 21.67 1.23 3.08
N GLN A 196 20.93 0.39 2.36
CA GLN A 196 19.56 0.68 1.98
C GLN A 196 18.64 0.67 3.21
N LEU A 197 17.87 1.74 3.41
CA LEU A 197 16.83 1.77 4.43
C LEU A 197 15.52 1.31 3.79
N ILE A 198 15.17 0.04 3.98
CA ILE A 198 14.01 -0.56 3.29
C ILE A 198 12.69 -0.10 3.93
N GLU A 199 11.81 0.43 3.09
CA GLU A 199 10.40 0.74 3.36
C GLU A 199 9.55 -0.23 2.55
N THR A 200 8.87 -1.17 3.22
CA THR A 200 8.01 -2.17 2.56
C THR A 200 6.57 -1.65 2.50
N LEU A 201 6.08 -1.38 1.30
CA LEU A 201 4.69 -1.01 1.02
C LEU A 201 3.86 -2.28 0.84
N VAL A 202 2.71 -2.38 1.50
CA VAL A 202 1.78 -3.52 1.35
C VAL A 202 0.35 -3.05 1.11
N ALA A 203 -0.33 -3.70 0.16
CA ALA A 203 -1.75 -3.51 -0.15
C ALA A 203 -2.49 -4.87 -0.21
N GLY A 204 -3.82 -4.84 -0.35
CA GLY A 204 -4.69 -6.02 -0.29
C GLY A 204 -5.50 -6.06 1.01
N ASN A 205 -5.95 -7.25 1.39
CA ASN A 205 -6.45 -7.55 2.72
C ASN A 205 -5.24 -7.83 3.62
N ILE A 206 -5.16 -7.13 4.75
CA ILE A 206 -4.04 -7.18 5.69
C ILE A 206 -4.59 -7.51 7.07
N GLU A 207 -4.28 -8.69 7.57
CA GLU A 207 -4.71 -9.20 8.88
C GLU A 207 -3.62 -9.05 9.93
N VAL A 208 -3.99 -8.57 11.12
CA VAL A 208 -3.12 -8.61 12.31
C VAL A 208 -3.12 -10.04 12.88
N VAL A 209 -2.04 -10.78 12.63
CA VAL A 209 -1.89 -12.19 13.06
C VAL A 209 -1.10 -12.35 14.36
N GLU A 210 -0.40 -11.31 14.82
CA GLU A 210 0.35 -11.32 16.08
C GLU A 210 0.50 -9.89 16.63
N ILE A 211 0.39 -9.73 17.94
CA ILE A 211 0.89 -8.53 18.63
C ILE A 211 2.24 -8.91 19.21
N VAL A 212 3.31 -8.51 18.53
CA VAL A 212 4.69 -8.96 18.82
C VAL A 212 5.27 -8.22 20.03
N LYS A 213 4.94 -6.93 20.16
CA LYS A 213 5.45 -6.06 21.21
C LYS A 213 4.44 -4.95 21.50
N GLU A 214 4.22 -4.66 22.77
CA GLU A 214 3.46 -3.49 23.21
C GLU A 214 4.40 -2.49 23.88
N PHE A 215 4.15 -1.20 23.68
CA PHE A 215 4.96 -0.13 24.24
C PHE A 215 4.18 0.57 25.36
N PRO A 216 4.81 0.84 26.52
CA PRO A 216 4.18 1.59 27.59
C PRO A 216 3.68 2.92 27.06
N GLN A 217 2.40 3.22 27.32
CA GLN A 217 1.90 4.55 27.10
C GLN A 217 2.52 5.44 28.18
N THR A 218 3.53 6.23 27.81
CA THR A 218 4.03 7.30 28.65
C THR A 218 2.88 8.28 28.84
N GLY A 219 2.18 8.16 29.96
CA GLY A 219 1.12 9.06 30.32
C GLY A 219 1.68 10.48 30.28
N VAL A 220 1.11 11.32 29.42
CA VAL A 220 1.13 12.75 29.66
C VAL A 220 0.32 12.93 30.93
N PHE A 221 1.02 12.98 32.07
CA PHE A 221 0.47 13.58 33.27
C PHE A 221 0.07 15.00 32.87
N GLN A 222 -1.24 15.26 32.93
CA GLN A 222 -1.85 16.55 32.58
C GLN A 222 -1.46 17.62 33.59
#